data_AF-A0A2S9YG20-F1
#
_entry.id   AF-A0A2S9YG20-F1
#
_cell.length_a   1.000
_cell.length_b   1.000
_cell.length_c   1.000
_cell.angle_alpha   90.00
_cell.angle_beta   90.00
_cell.angle_gamma   90.00
#
_symmetry.space_group_name_H-M   'P 1'
#
loop_
_entity.id
_entity.type
_entity.pdbx_description
1 polymer ?
#
loop_
_entity_poly.entity_id
_entity_poly.type
_entity_poly.pdbx_seq_one_letter_code
_entity_poly.pdbx_strand_id
1 'polypeptide(L)'
;MNRSHTTLPLQAAALVIAFIAGAAPACVSETPTASHCANEQGDATCLALDPTTPFCDGCGSAVAGCVAEQPADDSCYYACGGDNNILDDDSCVMTGDGDGDGDGDMGDGDGDGDGDGDGPCMGPADCTDPDLPFCDMASGECVACDATPDGDASCVGLAPATPVCEGGVCVQCAEGKVDACVDTTPICDLDAGVCVGCSDHAQCPESACNLADGNCFDPASVVHVDGDNECNVGDGSEAMPFCTIGEALLAATGDAMIILHERNLIPLIYAEANMISTPTVIFAADGETPKLQGSGGNAFSVAGSGTLYAKGLEISGGDAAGISLSGQAWIDECRINSNTTLGVSINGGSATIRRSHIVNNDGGGILVDGGGTLVLENSFVGGNIPNTVSIEILDGSMDAAFSTIVAGANDFGMPAALRCTDGSDTSARNSILVASAADPEIQCTNATIEDNVIEDNESFPNNTAVNFNPNEWFVDYATGDFHLSDSHPEGIDSAATWQLGDPGTDIDGDPRPMTDNSSDFAGADRVP
;
A
#
# COMPACT_ATOMS: atom_id res chain seq x y z
N MET A 1 70.78 0.94 -19.37
CA MET A 1 70.83 -0.07 -20.45
C MET A 1 69.72 -1.07 -20.22
N ASN A 2 69.03 -1.41 -21.30
CA ASN A 2 67.96 -2.41 -21.47
C ASN A 2 66.53 -2.10 -20.96
N ARG A 3 65.76 -1.64 -21.96
CA ARG A 3 64.31 -1.66 -22.13
C ARG A 3 63.74 -3.08 -22.01
N SER A 4 62.50 -3.19 -21.56
CA SER A 4 61.51 -4.05 -22.21
C SER A 4 60.12 -3.44 -22.06
N HIS A 5 59.55 -3.00 -23.18
CA HIS A 5 58.17 -2.59 -23.31
C HIS A 5 57.37 -3.81 -23.81
N THR A 6 56.35 -4.22 -23.07
CA THR A 6 55.29 -5.12 -23.55
C THR A 6 54.06 -4.30 -23.86
N THR A 7 53.78 -4.17 -25.16
CA THR A 7 52.57 -3.58 -25.75
C THR A 7 51.44 -4.61 -25.73
N LEU A 8 50.34 -4.34 -25.03
CA LEU A 8 49.04 -5.00 -25.28
C LEU A 8 48.27 -4.24 -26.37
N PRO A 9 47.63 -4.91 -27.33
CA PRO A 9 46.80 -4.26 -28.34
C PRO A 9 45.40 -3.98 -27.76
N LEU A 10 45.01 -2.70 -27.81
CA LEU A 10 43.65 -2.23 -27.55
C LEU A 10 42.76 -2.67 -28.72
N GLN A 11 41.87 -3.64 -28.52
CA GLN A 11 40.80 -3.94 -29.47
C GLN A 11 39.71 -2.88 -29.32
N ALA A 12 39.63 -1.99 -30.31
CA ALA A 12 38.50 -1.08 -30.46
C ALA A 12 37.27 -1.87 -30.91
N ALA A 13 36.31 -2.07 -30.01
CA ALA A 13 34.97 -2.50 -30.36
C ALA A 13 34.20 -1.28 -30.88
N ALA A 14 33.92 -1.28 -32.19
CA ALA A 14 33.03 -0.30 -32.80
C ALA A 14 31.58 -0.69 -32.45
N LEU A 15 30.97 0.04 -31.50
CA LEU A 15 29.55 -0.06 -31.20
C LEU A 15 28.78 0.80 -32.22
N VAL A 16 28.03 0.13 -33.10
CA VAL A 16 27.10 0.77 -34.03
C VAL A 16 25.82 1.08 -33.25
N ILE A 17 25.61 2.34 -32.90
CA ILE A 17 24.35 2.84 -32.33
C ILE A 17 23.38 3.04 -33.49
N ALA A 18 22.37 2.17 -33.58
CA ALA A 18 21.21 2.38 -34.44
C ALA A 18 20.25 3.36 -33.73
N PHE A 19 20.11 4.55 -34.30
CA PHE A 19 19.13 5.56 -33.88
C PHE A 19 17.77 5.16 -34.43
N ILE A 20 16.91 4.55 -33.60
CA ILE A 20 15.49 4.38 -33.90
C ILE A 20 14.77 5.58 -33.28
N ALA A 21 14.37 6.53 -34.14
CA ALA A 21 13.46 7.59 -33.74
C ALA A 21 12.06 6.98 -33.55
N GLY A 22 11.72 6.68 -32.29
CA GLY A 22 10.35 6.41 -31.88
C GLY A 22 9.62 7.74 -31.76
N ALA A 23 8.78 8.05 -32.74
CA ALA A 23 7.77 9.10 -32.59
C ALA A 23 6.66 8.54 -31.68
N ALA A 24 6.45 9.15 -30.52
CA ALA A 24 5.25 8.93 -29.73
C ALA A 24 4.05 9.50 -30.52
N PRO A 25 2.93 8.78 -30.63
CA PRO A 25 1.71 9.36 -31.19
C PRO A 25 1.17 10.38 -30.18
N ALA A 26 1.04 11.63 -30.62
CA ALA A 26 0.18 12.59 -29.96
C ALA A 26 -1.26 12.04 -30.00
N CYS A 27 -1.98 12.08 -28.88
CA CYS A 27 -3.42 11.90 -28.85
C CYS A 27 -4.06 13.04 -29.65
N VAL A 28 -4.23 12.82 -30.95
CA VAL A 28 -5.11 13.64 -31.77
C VAL A 28 -6.52 13.16 -31.41
N SER A 29 -7.30 14.03 -30.78
CA SER A 29 -8.75 13.92 -30.80
C SER A 29 -9.17 14.08 -32.26
N GLU A 30 -9.10 13.00 -33.04
CA GLU A 30 -9.74 12.93 -34.33
C GLU A 30 -11.22 12.77 -34.03
N THR A 31 -11.98 13.87 -34.20
CA THR A 31 -13.43 13.77 -34.33
C THR A 31 -13.73 12.67 -35.33
N PRO A 32 -14.51 11.63 -34.96
CA PRO A 32 -14.77 10.50 -35.83
C PRO A 32 -15.27 10.99 -37.19
N THR A 33 -14.82 10.37 -38.27
CA THR A 33 -15.27 10.77 -39.62
C THR A 33 -16.80 10.73 -39.70
N ALA A 34 -17.40 11.53 -40.59
CA ALA A 34 -18.87 11.59 -40.71
C ALA A 34 -19.53 10.21 -40.96
N SER A 35 -18.79 9.23 -41.48
CA SER A 35 -19.24 7.85 -41.72
C SER A 35 -19.02 6.90 -40.53
N HIS A 36 -18.66 7.41 -39.36
CA HIS A 36 -18.50 6.62 -38.14
C HIS A 36 -19.88 6.30 -37.54
N CYS A 37 -20.06 5.10 -36.97
CA CYS A 37 -21.34 4.67 -36.42
C CYS A 37 -21.89 5.64 -35.35
N ALA A 38 -21.00 6.24 -34.55
CA ALA A 38 -21.35 7.24 -33.54
C ALA A 38 -22.03 8.49 -34.13
N ASN A 39 -21.71 8.85 -35.38
CA ASN A 39 -22.32 9.98 -36.10
C ASN A 39 -23.56 9.58 -36.94
N GLU A 40 -23.87 8.29 -36.99
CA GLU A 40 -24.95 7.70 -37.79
C GLU A 40 -26.01 7.09 -36.83
N GLN A 41 -26.59 5.93 -37.15
CA GLN A 41 -27.61 5.23 -36.33
C GLN A 41 -26.99 4.16 -35.41
N GLY A 42 -25.80 4.41 -34.86
CA GLY A 42 -25.17 3.55 -33.84
C GLY A 42 -25.10 2.07 -34.24
N ASP A 43 -25.60 1.20 -33.39
CA ASP A 43 -25.59 -0.26 -33.57
C ASP A 43 -26.35 -0.71 -34.81
N ALA A 44 -27.42 -0.01 -35.20
CA ALA A 44 -28.15 -0.32 -36.43
C ALA A 44 -27.28 -0.10 -37.68
N THR A 45 -26.36 0.88 -37.63
CA THR A 45 -25.39 1.11 -38.70
C THR A 45 -24.38 -0.03 -38.78
N CYS A 46 -23.89 -0.48 -37.62
CA CYS A 46 -22.93 -1.57 -37.52
C CYS A 46 -23.51 -2.93 -37.94
N LEU A 47 -24.72 -3.26 -37.48
CA LEU A 47 -25.45 -4.45 -37.87
C LEU A 47 -25.75 -4.50 -39.39
N ALA A 48 -26.02 -3.34 -40.01
CA ALA A 48 -26.25 -3.24 -41.45
C ALA A 48 -24.96 -3.37 -42.28
N LEU A 49 -23.82 -2.98 -41.73
CA LEU A 49 -22.50 -3.10 -42.37
C LEU A 49 -21.96 -4.53 -42.28
N ASP A 50 -21.94 -5.09 -41.08
CA ASP A 50 -21.48 -6.45 -40.80
C ASP A 50 -22.18 -7.01 -39.54
N PRO A 51 -23.03 -8.05 -39.69
CA PRO A 51 -23.71 -8.68 -38.56
C PRO A 51 -22.78 -9.28 -37.50
N THR A 52 -21.50 -9.47 -37.79
CA THR A 52 -20.51 -10.00 -36.85
C THR A 52 -19.87 -8.93 -35.96
N THR A 53 -20.11 -7.65 -36.25
CA THR A 53 -19.69 -6.51 -35.43
C THR A 53 -20.87 -5.57 -35.19
N PRO A 54 -21.86 -5.95 -34.38
CA PRO A 54 -23.13 -5.23 -34.31
C PRO A 54 -23.08 -3.98 -33.41
N PHE A 55 -22.02 -3.79 -32.61
CA PHE A 55 -21.97 -2.73 -31.61
C PHE A 55 -21.10 -1.54 -32.05
N CYS A 56 -21.51 -0.33 -31.69
CA CYS A 56 -20.82 0.91 -32.00
C CYS A 56 -19.94 1.39 -30.84
N ASP A 57 -18.62 1.39 -31.06
CA ASP A 57 -17.58 1.91 -30.17
C ASP A 57 -17.12 3.31 -30.65
N GLY A 58 -17.47 4.34 -29.89
CA GLY A 58 -17.10 5.74 -30.14
C GLY A 58 -15.66 6.11 -29.80
N CYS A 59 -14.99 5.28 -28.99
CA CYS A 59 -13.62 5.52 -28.51
C CYS A 59 -12.58 4.68 -29.26
N GLY A 60 -13.01 3.58 -29.87
CA GLY A 60 -12.16 2.65 -30.59
C GLY A 60 -11.72 3.14 -31.97
N SER A 61 -10.64 2.54 -32.48
CA SER A 61 -10.13 2.81 -33.82
C SER A 61 -10.64 1.81 -34.88
N ALA A 62 -11.76 1.14 -34.61
CA ALA A 62 -12.33 0.14 -35.51
C ALA A 62 -12.81 0.79 -36.82
N VAL A 63 -12.85 0.01 -37.90
CA VAL A 63 -13.33 0.52 -39.20
C VAL A 63 -14.81 0.90 -39.06
N ALA A 64 -15.12 2.20 -39.21
CA ALA A 64 -16.43 2.80 -38.97
C ALA A 64 -16.95 2.70 -37.51
N GLY A 65 -16.10 2.31 -36.55
CA GLY A 65 -16.45 2.21 -35.13
C GLY A 65 -17.13 0.91 -34.71
N CYS A 66 -17.26 -0.08 -35.59
CA CYS A 66 -18.04 -1.28 -35.29
C CYS A 66 -17.20 -2.40 -34.66
N VAL A 67 -17.67 -2.97 -33.56
CA VAL A 67 -17.01 -4.01 -32.76
C VAL A 67 -17.95 -5.21 -32.51
N ALA A 68 -17.35 -6.38 -32.26
CA ALA A 68 -18.07 -7.65 -32.08
C ALA A 68 -18.70 -7.81 -30.69
N GLU A 69 -18.12 -7.16 -29.69
CA GLU A 69 -18.56 -7.18 -28.31
C GLU A 69 -18.95 -5.75 -27.91
N GLN A 70 -19.98 -5.62 -27.09
CA GLN A 70 -20.40 -4.34 -26.56
C GLN A 70 -19.23 -3.67 -25.81
N PRO A 71 -18.96 -2.38 -26.04
CA PRO A 71 -17.94 -1.66 -25.28
C PRO A 71 -18.21 -1.76 -23.77
N ALA A 72 -17.19 -2.13 -22.99
CA ALA A 72 -17.31 -2.26 -21.53
C ALA A 72 -17.37 -0.90 -20.82
N ASP A 73 -16.99 0.18 -21.52
CA ASP A 73 -17.10 1.55 -21.05
C ASP A 73 -18.34 2.19 -21.69
N ASP A 74 -19.35 2.48 -20.86
CA ASP A 74 -20.61 3.10 -21.29
C ASP A 74 -20.39 4.48 -21.94
N SER A 75 -19.33 5.20 -21.57
CA SER A 75 -19.01 6.49 -22.22
C SER A 75 -18.58 6.33 -23.68
N CYS A 76 -18.18 5.12 -24.07
CA CYS A 76 -17.74 4.74 -25.40
C CYS A 76 -18.80 3.97 -26.19
N TYR A 77 -19.96 3.64 -25.61
CA TYR A 77 -21.00 2.86 -26.28
C TYR A 77 -22.10 3.77 -26.86
N TYR A 78 -22.22 3.80 -28.19
CA TYR A 78 -23.13 4.70 -28.92
C TYR A 78 -24.26 3.91 -29.61
N ALA A 79 -25.10 3.23 -28.82
CA ALA A 79 -26.15 2.34 -29.32
C ALA A 79 -27.12 3.03 -30.31
N CYS A 80 -27.53 4.26 -30.01
CA CYS A 80 -28.40 5.07 -30.87
C CYS A 80 -27.67 5.87 -31.96
N GLY A 81 -26.36 6.12 -31.78
CA GLY A 81 -25.59 7.06 -32.59
C GLY A 81 -26.01 8.53 -32.38
N GLY A 82 -25.81 9.37 -33.40
CA GLY A 82 -26.14 10.80 -33.32
C GLY A 82 -25.30 11.63 -32.34
N ASP A 83 -24.08 11.19 -32.04
CA ASP A 83 -23.12 11.79 -31.10
C ASP A 83 -23.58 11.75 -29.63
N ASN A 84 -24.47 10.81 -29.27
CA ASN A 84 -24.88 10.53 -27.90
C ASN A 84 -24.47 9.10 -27.54
N ASN A 85 -23.76 8.93 -26.42
CA ASN A 85 -23.49 7.60 -25.86
C ASN A 85 -24.70 7.12 -25.02
N ILE A 86 -24.64 5.90 -24.50
CA ILE A 86 -25.73 5.30 -23.70
C ILE A 86 -26.02 6.07 -22.40
N LEU A 87 -25.07 6.85 -21.88
CA LEU A 87 -25.30 7.72 -20.72
C LEU A 87 -26.16 8.94 -21.08
N ASP A 88 -26.17 9.32 -22.36
CA ASP A 88 -26.93 10.45 -22.91
C ASP A 88 -28.25 10.03 -23.58
N ASP A 89 -28.30 8.86 -24.25
CA ASP A 89 -29.50 8.29 -24.89
C ASP A 89 -29.43 6.75 -24.91
N ASP A 90 -30.20 6.11 -24.03
CA ASP A 90 -30.32 4.66 -23.88
C ASP A 90 -31.53 4.07 -24.63
N SER A 91 -32.30 4.89 -25.36
CA SER A 91 -33.59 4.46 -25.93
C SER A 91 -33.49 3.35 -26.98
N CYS A 92 -32.30 3.11 -27.52
CA CYS A 92 -32.02 2.05 -28.49
C CYS A 92 -31.42 0.79 -27.85
N VAL A 93 -31.14 0.84 -26.56
CA VAL A 93 -30.75 -0.33 -25.77
C VAL A 93 -32.03 -0.97 -25.28
N MET A 94 -32.42 -2.05 -25.94
CA MET A 94 -33.60 -2.81 -25.56
C MET A 94 -33.32 -3.54 -24.23
N THR A 95 -33.53 -2.86 -23.10
CA THR A 95 -33.78 -3.54 -21.84
C THR A 95 -35.12 -4.25 -21.95
N GLY A 96 -35.11 -5.56 -21.73
CA GLY A 96 -36.31 -6.39 -21.74
C GLY A 96 -37.18 -6.05 -20.54
N ASP A 97 -38.01 -5.02 -20.68
CA ASP A 97 -38.98 -4.65 -19.64
C ASP A 97 -40.23 -5.52 -19.81
N GLY A 98 -40.29 -6.58 -19.02
CA GLY A 98 -41.51 -7.34 -18.77
C GLY A 98 -42.49 -6.54 -17.91
N ASP A 99 -43.68 -6.30 -18.47
CA ASP A 99 -45.02 -6.47 -17.86
C ASP A 99 -45.98 -5.27 -18.02
N GLY A 100 -47.21 -5.57 -18.47
CA GLY A 100 -48.41 -4.93 -17.92
C GLY A 100 -49.41 -4.24 -18.85
N ASP A 101 -50.14 -5.03 -19.65
CA ASP A 101 -51.60 -5.00 -19.93
C ASP A 101 -52.38 -3.73 -20.34
N GLY A 102 -53.19 -3.92 -21.38
CA GLY A 102 -54.23 -2.98 -21.81
C GLY A 102 -55.18 -3.49 -22.91
N ASP A 103 -55.81 -4.64 -22.68
CA ASP A 103 -57.11 -5.12 -23.17
C ASP A 103 -57.57 -4.90 -24.62
N GLY A 104 -57.72 -6.03 -25.33
CA GLY A 104 -58.97 -6.30 -26.05
C GLY A 104 -58.82 -6.95 -27.42
N ASP A 105 -58.97 -8.27 -27.50
CA ASP A 105 -60.02 -8.84 -28.36
C ASP A 105 -60.24 -10.33 -28.04
N MET A 106 -61.48 -10.76 -28.21
CA MET A 106 -61.87 -12.16 -28.14
C MET A 106 -61.49 -12.84 -29.46
N GLY A 107 -60.72 -13.93 -29.42
CA GLY A 107 -60.40 -14.68 -30.63
C GLY A 107 -59.83 -16.06 -30.32
N ASP A 108 -60.60 -17.07 -30.68
CA ASP A 108 -60.30 -18.49 -30.54
C ASP A 108 -59.09 -18.92 -31.39
N GLY A 109 -58.36 -19.94 -30.93
CA GLY A 109 -57.72 -20.91 -31.82
C GLY A 109 -56.21 -21.09 -31.64
N ASP A 110 -55.86 -22.35 -31.33
CA ASP A 110 -54.69 -23.08 -31.80
C ASP A 110 -53.33 -22.48 -31.37
N GLY A 111 -52.64 -23.03 -30.36
CA GLY A 111 -52.07 -24.36 -30.48
C GLY A 111 -50.70 -24.29 -31.13
N ASP A 112 -49.73 -23.72 -30.43
CA ASP A 112 -48.31 -24.01 -30.57
C ASP A 112 -47.72 -23.93 -29.16
N GLY A 113 -47.42 -25.11 -28.60
CA GLY A 113 -46.66 -25.22 -27.36
C GLY A 113 -45.21 -24.93 -27.69
N ASP A 114 -44.86 -23.65 -27.67
CA ASP A 114 -43.48 -23.22 -27.55
C ASP A 114 -43.08 -23.60 -26.13
N GLY A 115 -42.21 -24.60 -26.03
CA GLY A 115 -41.73 -25.18 -24.78
C GLY A 115 -40.79 -24.22 -24.06
N ASP A 116 -41.31 -23.04 -23.73
CA ASP A 116 -40.75 -22.14 -22.74
C ASP A 116 -41.03 -22.83 -21.41
N GLY A 117 -39.97 -23.13 -20.67
CA GLY A 117 -39.97 -24.04 -19.53
C GLY A 117 -40.72 -23.55 -18.30
N ASP A 118 -42.02 -23.24 -18.41
CA ASP A 118 -42.93 -22.99 -17.28
C ASP A 118 -43.34 -24.30 -16.56
N GLY A 119 -42.62 -25.39 -16.82
CA GLY A 119 -42.72 -26.61 -16.03
C GLY A 119 -42.06 -26.38 -14.67
N PRO A 120 -42.56 -27.01 -13.59
CA PRO A 120 -41.90 -26.94 -12.30
C PRO A 120 -40.43 -27.34 -12.46
N CYS A 121 -39.52 -26.58 -11.84
CA CYS A 121 -38.11 -26.94 -11.82
C CYS A 121 -37.97 -28.36 -11.24
N MET A 122 -37.15 -29.19 -11.87
CA MET A 122 -36.90 -30.57 -11.46
C MET A 122 -35.51 -30.73 -10.82
N GLY A 123 -34.69 -29.69 -10.89
CA GLY A 123 -33.45 -29.53 -10.16
C GLY A 123 -32.78 -28.18 -10.42
N PRO A 124 -31.61 -27.93 -9.80
CA PRO A 124 -30.90 -26.64 -9.91
C PRO A 124 -30.51 -26.25 -11.35
N ALA A 125 -30.30 -27.24 -12.22
CA ALA A 125 -29.95 -27.00 -13.63
C ALA A 125 -31.08 -26.35 -14.43
N ASP A 126 -32.32 -26.38 -13.92
CA ASP A 126 -33.48 -25.76 -14.56
C ASP A 126 -33.64 -24.28 -14.14
N CYS A 127 -32.90 -23.82 -13.12
CA CYS A 127 -32.93 -22.45 -12.62
C CYS A 127 -31.73 -21.66 -13.16
N THR A 128 -31.93 -20.98 -14.29
CA THR A 128 -30.86 -20.22 -14.97
C THR A 128 -30.77 -18.76 -14.54
N ASP A 129 -31.77 -18.27 -13.79
CA ASP A 129 -31.74 -16.95 -13.19
C ASP A 129 -30.68 -16.92 -12.08
N PRO A 130 -29.65 -16.07 -12.18
CA PRO A 130 -28.60 -15.98 -11.15
C PRO A 130 -29.13 -15.51 -9.78
N ASP A 131 -30.26 -14.81 -9.72
CA ASP A 131 -30.86 -14.33 -8.47
C ASP A 131 -31.76 -15.40 -7.81
N LEU A 132 -32.21 -16.40 -8.58
CA LEU A 132 -33.04 -17.51 -8.12
C LEU A 132 -32.46 -18.88 -8.53
N PRO A 133 -31.21 -19.22 -8.15
CA PRO A 133 -30.51 -20.37 -8.72
C PRO A 133 -30.94 -21.72 -8.11
N PHE A 134 -31.81 -21.73 -7.10
CA PHE A 134 -32.20 -22.94 -6.37
C PHE A 134 -33.59 -23.40 -6.75
N CYS A 135 -33.75 -24.69 -7.03
CA CYS A 135 -35.08 -25.27 -7.23
C CYS A 135 -35.68 -25.74 -5.90
N ASP A 136 -36.78 -25.13 -5.45
CA ASP A 136 -37.57 -25.66 -4.34
C ASP A 136 -38.40 -26.86 -4.83
N MET A 137 -37.96 -28.07 -4.47
CA MET A 137 -38.64 -29.31 -4.85
C MET A 137 -40.07 -29.45 -4.27
N ALA A 138 -40.46 -28.62 -3.30
CA ALA A 138 -41.81 -28.62 -2.76
C ALA A 138 -42.80 -27.80 -3.60
N SER A 139 -42.39 -26.63 -4.08
CA SER A 139 -43.20 -25.75 -4.94
C SER A 139 -43.00 -26.02 -6.44
N GLY A 140 -41.81 -26.49 -6.83
CA GLY A 140 -41.36 -26.53 -8.21
C GLY A 140 -40.94 -25.16 -8.75
N GLU A 141 -40.69 -24.18 -7.88
CA GLU A 141 -40.29 -22.82 -8.25
C GLU A 141 -38.79 -22.61 -8.02
N CYS A 142 -38.17 -21.78 -8.85
CA CYS A 142 -36.82 -21.29 -8.64
C CYS A 142 -36.85 -20.20 -7.56
N VAL A 143 -35.98 -20.33 -6.56
CA VAL A 143 -35.96 -19.52 -5.35
C VAL A 143 -34.53 -19.06 -5.02
N ALA A 144 -34.45 -17.99 -4.23
CA ALA A 144 -33.21 -17.47 -3.65
C ALA A 144 -32.68 -18.39 -2.53
N CYS A 145 -31.44 -18.16 -2.10
CA CYS A 145 -30.81 -19.00 -1.07
C CYS A 145 -31.52 -18.93 0.29
N ASP A 146 -32.14 -17.80 0.62
CA ASP A 146 -32.82 -17.56 1.90
C ASP A 146 -34.19 -18.26 2.00
N ALA A 147 -34.72 -18.67 0.86
CA ALA A 147 -35.94 -19.47 0.73
C ALA A 147 -35.67 -20.98 0.80
N THR A 148 -34.40 -21.42 0.81
CA THR A 148 -34.06 -22.83 1.01
C THR A 148 -34.05 -23.19 2.51
N PRO A 149 -34.21 -24.48 2.87
CA PRO A 149 -34.15 -24.90 4.28
C PRO A 149 -32.81 -24.64 4.98
N ASP A 150 -31.73 -24.52 4.20
CA ASP A 150 -30.36 -24.26 4.67
C ASP A 150 -29.62 -23.49 3.57
N GLY A 151 -29.78 -22.16 3.58
CA GLY A 151 -29.25 -21.28 2.54
C GLY A 151 -27.74 -21.37 2.39
N ASP A 152 -27.00 -21.50 3.50
CA ASP A 152 -25.54 -21.63 3.46
C ASP A 152 -25.13 -22.97 2.84
N ALA A 153 -25.76 -24.09 3.23
CA ALA A 153 -25.49 -25.38 2.60
C ALA A 153 -25.86 -25.39 1.11
N SER A 154 -26.93 -24.69 0.73
CA SER A 154 -27.32 -24.47 -0.66
C SER A 154 -26.24 -23.70 -1.43
N CYS A 155 -25.75 -22.59 -0.88
CA CYS A 155 -24.69 -21.78 -1.47
C CYS A 155 -23.37 -22.55 -1.61
N VAL A 156 -22.94 -23.29 -0.58
CA VAL A 156 -21.78 -24.20 -0.65
C VAL A 156 -21.91 -25.21 -1.79
N GLY A 157 -23.12 -25.76 -1.97
CA GLY A 157 -23.41 -26.72 -3.03
C GLY A 157 -23.42 -26.12 -4.44
N LEU A 158 -23.80 -24.85 -4.56
CA LEU A 158 -23.81 -24.09 -5.82
C LEU A 158 -22.39 -23.69 -6.22
N ALA A 159 -21.69 -23.00 -5.32
CA ALA A 159 -20.35 -22.49 -5.53
C ALA A 159 -19.57 -22.49 -4.20
N PRO A 160 -18.56 -23.36 -4.04
CA PRO A 160 -17.76 -23.40 -2.80
C PRO A 160 -17.03 -22.10 -2.46
N ALA A 161 -16.86 -21.19 -3.42
CA ALA A 161 -16.23 -19.89 -3.22
C ALA A 161 -17.17 -18.84 -2.61
N THR A 162 -18.50 -19.06 -2.66
CA THR A 162 -19.51 -18.18 -2.06
C THR A 162 -20.43 -18.98 -1.13
N PRO A 163 -19.91 -19.46 0.00
CA PRO A 163 -20.62 -20.43 0.85
C PRO A 163 -21.74 -19.81 1.71
N VAL A 164 -21.84 -18.48 1.77
CA VAL A 164 -22.73 -17.78 2.70
C VAL A 164 -23.95 -17.24 1.95
N CYS A 165 -25.14 -17.54 2.45
CA CYS A 165 -26.38 -16.90 2.03
C CYS A 165 -26.64 -15.64 2.84
N GLU A 166 -26.75 -14.49 2.16
CA GLU A 166 -27.09 -13.19 2.74
C GLU A 166 -28.05 -12.44 1.81
N GLY A 167 -29.18 -11.95 2.32
CA GLY A 167 -30.14 -11.19 1.51
C GLY A 167 -30.67 -11.90 0.26
N GLY A 168 -30.69 -13.24 0.24
CA GLY A 168 -31.13 -14.05 -0.91
C GLY A 168 -30.03 -14.39 -1.92
N VAL A 169 -28.83 -13.80 -1.79
CA VAL A 169 -27.69 -14.03 -2.67
C VAL A 169 -26.57 -14.82 -1.97
N CYS A 170 -25.82 -15.61 -2.75
CA CYS A 170 -24.65 -16.32 -2.26
C CYS A 170 -23.40 -15.44 -2.35
N VAL A 171 -22.83 -15.10 -1.19
CA VAL A 171 -21.65 -14.25 -1.00
C VAL A 171 -20.52 -15.03 -0.35
N GLN A 172 -19.31 -14.45 -0.28
CA GLN A 172 -18.18 -15.12 0.37
C GLN A 172 -18.33 -15.12 1.90
N CYS A 173 -18.88 -14.05 2.43
CA CYS A 173 -19.05 -13.82 3.86
C CYS A 173 -20.16 -12.80 4.13
N ALA A 174 -20.63 -12.73 5.38
CA ALA A 174 -21.62 -11.76 5.83
C ALA A 174 -21.48 -11.48 7.33
N GLU A 175 -22.25 -10.53 7.87
CA GLU A 175 -22.25 -10.21 9.30
C GLU A 175 -22.60 -11.47 10.12
N GLY A 176 -21.78 -11.79 11.12
CA GLY A 176 -21.94 -13.00 11.94
C GLY A 176 -21.53 -14.31 11.25
N LYS A 177 -21.07 -14.26 10.00
CA LYS A 177 -20.53 -15.38 9.22
C LYS A 177 -19.12 -15.09 8.69
N VAL A 178 -18.37 -14.28 9.41
CA VAL A 178 -17.01 -13.85 9.03
C VAL A 178 -16.00 -15.00 9.04
N ASP A 179 -16.27 -16.06 9.81
CA ASP A 179 -15.45 -17.28 9.87
C ASP A 179 -15.39 -18.05 8.53
N ALA A 180 -16.20 -17.66 7.53
CA ALA A 180 -16.09 -18.17 6.16
C ALA A 180 -14.82 -17.66 5.44
N CYS A 181 -14.28 -16.53 5.88
CA CYS A 181 -13.04 -15.95 5.37
C CYS A 181 -11.83 -16.60 6.05
N VAL A 182 -10.95 -17.22 5.26
CA VAL A 182 -9.79 -17.98 5.74
C VAL A 182 -8.56 -17.71 4.87
N ASP A 183 -7.42 -18.29 5.26
CA ASP A 183 -6.16 -18.22 4.53
C ASP A 183 -5.70 -16.77 4.27
N THR A 184 -5.47 -16.39 3.00
CA THR A 184 -4.96 -15.08 2.58
C THR A 184 -6.02 -13.99 2.54
N THR A 185 -7.28 -14.33 2.80
CA THR A 185 -8.38 -13.37 2.84
C THR A 185 -9.20 -13.59 4.12
N PRO A 186 -8.65 -13.31 5.32
CA PRO A 186 -9.33 -13.59 6.58
C PRO A 186 -10.38 -12.54 6.96
N ILE A 187 -10.45 -11.40 6.26
CA ILE A 187 -11.32 -10.28 6.61
C ILE A 187 -12.55 -10.27 5.71
N CYS A 188 -13.73 -10.14 6.30
CA CYS A 188 -14.96 -9.94 5.53
C CYS A 188 -15.20 -8.44 5.28
N ASP A 189 -15.17 -8.03 4.02
CA ASP A 189 -15.74 -6.75 3.60
C ASP A 189 -17.27 -6.91 3.59
N LEU A 190 -17.92 -6.37 4.62
CA LEU A 190 -19.37 -6.50 4.81
C LEU A 190 -20.18 -5.73 3.74
N ASP A 191 -19.61 -4.68 3.16
CA ASP A 191 -20.30 -3.88 2.15
C ASP A 191 -20.28 -4.58 0.80
N ALA A 192 -19.16 -5.23 0.47
CA ALA A 192 -18.98 -5.97 -0.78
C ALA A 192 -19.36 -7.46 -0.67
N GLY A 193 -19.51 -8.03 0.53
CA GLY A 193 -19.77 -9.46 0.75
C GLY A 193 -18.62 -10.37 0.30
N VAL A 194 -17.39 -9.83 0.27
CA VAL A 194 -16.19 -10.53 -0.21
C VAL A 194 -15.14 -10.65 0.89
N CYS A 195 -14.38 -11.74 0.85
CA CYS A 195 -13.23 -11.91 1.71
C CYS A 195 -12.03 -11.16 1.11
N VAL A 196 -11.37 -10.34 1.93
CA VAL A 196 -10.19 -9.55 1.59
C VAL A 196 -9.04 -9.86 2.55
N GLY A 197 -7.81 -9.56 2.11
CA GLY A 197 -6.64 -9.63 2.98
C GLY A 197 -6.72 -8.60 4.10
N CYS A 198 -6.12 -8.90 5.26
CA CYS A 198 -5.89 -7.88 6.27
C CYS A 198 -4.90 -6.83 5.75
N SER A 199 -5.12 -5.57 6.12
CA SER A 199 -4.31 -4.40 5.81
C SER A 199 -3.85 -3.64 7.05
N ASP A 200 -4.35 -4.02 8.23
CA ASP A 200 -3.93 -3.49 9.53
C ASP A 200 -3.87 -4.59 10.60
N HIS A 201 -2.94 -4.46 11.55
CA HIS A 201 -2.79 -5.44 12.62
C HIS A 201 -4.03 -5.56 13.52
N ALA A 202 -4.81 -4.49 13.70
CA ALA A 202 -6.03 -4.50 14.50
C ALA A 202 -7.14 -5.41 13.93
N GLN A 203 -7.06 -5.75 12.64
CA GLN A 203 -7.98 -6.69 12.00
C GLN A 203 -7.71 -8.15 12.40
N CYS A 204 -6.58 -8.44 13.05
CA CYS A 204 -6.18 -9.76 13.55
C CYS A 204 -6.08 -9.73 15.09
N PRO A 205 -7.20 -9.72 15.84
CA PRO A 205 -7.19 -9.45 17.29
C PRO A 205 -6.49 -10.51 18.14
N GLU A 206 -6.34 -11.74 17.63
CA GLU A 206 -5.62 -12.83 18.32
C GLU A 206 -4.13 -12.90 17.92
N SER A 207 -3.70 -12.07 16.97
CA SER A 207 -2.34 -12.04 16.45
C SER A 207 -2.00 -10.70 15.79
N ALA A 208 -1.51 -10.72 14.57
CA ALA A 208 -1.18 -9.55 13.77
C ALA A 208 -1.42 -9.86 12.29
N CYS A 209 -1.60 -8.82 11.49
CA CYS A 209 -1.62 -8.97 10.04
C CYS A 209 -0.22 -9.18 9.47
N ASN A 210 -0.06 -10.17 8.59
CA ASN A 210 1.08 -10.29 7.69
C ASN A 210 0.85 -9.35 6.50
N LEU A 211 1.25 -8.09 6.63
CA LEU A 211 0.94 -7.05 5.63
C LEU A 211 1.51 -7.34 4.23
N ALA A 212 2.49 -8.24 4.12
CA ALA A 212 3.00 -8.73 2.84
C ALA A 212 2.04 -9.68 2.12
N ASP A 213 1.36 -10.56 2.85
CA ASP A 213 0.57 -11.67 2.29
C ASP A 213 -0.95 -11.54 2.54
N GLY A 214 -1.37 -10.61 3.40
CA GLY A 214 -2.78 -10.34 3.73
C GLY A 214 -3.43 -11.36 4.66
N ASN A 215 -2.70 -12.35 5.19
CA ASN A 215 -3.20 -13.29 6.18
C ASN A 215 -2.91 -12.85 7.63
N CYS A 216 -3.70 -13.30 8.60
CA CYS A 216 -3.34 -13.16 10.01
C CYS A 216 -2.27 -14.21 10.39
N PHE A 217 -1.35 -13.85 11.28
CA PHE A 217 -0.41 -14.82 11.87
C PHE A 217 -1.18 -15.84 12.72
N ASP A 218 -0.65 -17.07 12.81
CA ASP A 218 -1.24 -18.11 13.67
C ASP A 218 -1.16 -17.67 15.15
N PRO A 219 -2.27 -17.60 15.91
CA PRO A 219 -2.24 -17.29 17.34
C PRO A 219 -1.34 -18.24 18.14
N ALA A 220 -1.12 -19.47 17.67
CA ALA A 220 -0.19 -20.42 18.29
C ALA A 220 1.30 -20.03 18.11
N SER A 221 1.61 -19.09 17.21
CA SER A 221 2.95 -18.53 17.02
C SER A 221 3.26 -17.36 17.95
N VAL A 222 2.27 -16.90 18.74
CA VAL A 222 2.42 -15.81 19.71
C VAL A 222 3.21 -16.29 20.92
N VAL A 223 4.32 -15.61 21.19
CA VAL A 223 5.19 -15.87 22.34
C VAL A 223 5.56 -14.55 23.03
N HIS A 224 5.80 -14.62 24.32
CA HIS A 224 6.20 -13.50 25.15
C HIS A 224 7.69 -13.54 25.45
N VAL A 225 8.33 -12.38 25.42
CA VAL A 225 9.70 -12.16 25.88
C VAL A 225 9.66 -11.15 27.02
N ASP A 226 10.08 -11.58 28.21
CA ASP A 226 10.17 -10.76 29.41
C ASP A 226 11.41 -11.21 30.21
N GLY A 227 12.48 -10.42 30.07
CA GLY A 227 13.77 -10.69 30.71
C GLY A 227 13.81 -10.45 32.22
N ASP A 228 12.71 -10.04 32.85
CA ASP A 228 12.62 -9.82 34.29
C ASP A 228 11.85 -10.92 35.04
N ASN A 229 11.09 -11.72 34.31
CA ASN A 229 10.27 -12.79 34.87
C ASN A 229 11.08 -14.09 35.05
N GLU A 230 10.45 -15.14 35.59
CA GLU A 230 11.07 -16.47 35.71
C GLU A 230 11.15 -17.18 34.34
N CYS A 231 12.03 -16.71 33.45
CA CYS A 231 12.08 -17.08 32.04
C CYS A 231 13.10 -18.19 31.66
N ASN A 232 13.92 -18.69 32.60
CA ASN A 232 15.04 -19.63 32.32
C ASN A 232 14.62 -21.01 31.76
N VAL A 233 13.33 -21.34 31.79
CA VAL A 233 12.72 -22.54 31.18
C VAL A 233 11.46 -22.18 30.39
N GLY A 234 11.36 -20.93 29.94
CA GLY A 234 10.18 -20.38 29.29
C GLY A 234 9.71 -21.24 28.13
N ASP A 235 8.41 -21.48 28.06
CA ASP A 235 7.75 -22.09 26.90
C ASP A 235 7.21 -21.03 25.92
N GLY A 236 7.44 -19.75 26.22
CA GLY A 236 6.97 -18.61 25.43
C GLY A 236 5.58 -18.14 25.82
N SER A 237 4.90 -18.79 26.77
CA SER A 237 3.64 -18.26 27.31
C SER A 237 3.87 -17.00 28.15
N GLU A 238 2.84 -16.17 28.33
CA GLU A 238 2.89 -15.00 29.22
C GLU A 238 3.30 -15.38 30.66
N ALA A 239 2.92 -16.58 31.12
CA ALA A 239 3.26 -17.07 32.45
C ALA A 239 4.71 -17.58 32.57
N MET A 240 5.29 -18.03 31.47
CA MET A 240 6.67 -18.53 31.38
C MET A 240 7.32 -18.01 30.08
N PRO A 241 7.59 -16.69 30.01
CA PRO A 241 8.09 -16.05 28.80
C PRO A 241 9.54 -16.44 28.54
N PHE A 242 10.04 -16.18 27.33
CA PHE A 242 11.46 -16.26 27.01
C PHE A 242 12.23 -15.09 27.64
N CYS A 243 13.53 -15.27 27.92
CA CYS A 243 14.33 -14.20 28.52
C CYS A 243 14.84 -13.18 27.50
N THR A 244 15.04 -13.62 26.24
CA THR A 244 15.58 -12.76 25.18
C THR A 244 14.87 -13.02 23.85
N ILE A 245 14.98 -12.06 22.92
CA ILE A 245 14.40 -12.20 21.59
C ILE A 245 15.11 -13.33 20.84
N GLY A 246 16.43 -13.43 20.97
CA GLY A 246 17.20 -14.53 20.37
C GLY A 246 16.71 -15.92 20.80
N GLU A 247 16.30 -16.10 22.05
CA GLU A 247 15.71 -17.37 22.51
C GLU A 247 14.36 -17.65 21.85
N ALA A 248 13.48 -16.65 21.77
CA ALA A 248 12.19 -16.77 21.10
C ALA A 248 12.34 -17.12 19.61
N LEU A 249 13.25 -16.44 18.91
CA LEU A 249 13.56 -16.71 17.50
C LEU A 249 14.11 -18.12 17.27
N LEU A 250 14.90 -18.65 18.20
CA LEU A 250 15.42 -20.02 18.12
C LEU A 250 14.35 -21.08 18.42
N ALA A 251 13.38 -20.75 19.27
CA ALA A 251 12.27 -21.64 19.60
C ALA A 251 11.22 -21.70 18.48
N ALA A 252 11.06 -20.61 17.72
CA ALA A 252 10.17 -20.56 16.57
C ALA A 252 10.60 -21.55 15.47
N THR A 253 9.66 -22.36 15.00
CA THR A 253 9.90 -23.33 13.91
C THR A 253 9.52 -22.80 12.52
N GLY A 254 9.13 -21.53 12.42
CA GLY A 254 8.65 -20.88 11.21
C GLY A 254 8.40 -19.40 11.48
N ASP A 255 7.19 -18.94 11.17
CA ASP A 255 6.73 -17.60 11.48
C ASP A 255 6.61 -17.41 13.00
N ALA A 256 6.91 -16.22 13.48
CA ALA A 256 6.88 -15.91 14.92
C ALA A 256 6.19 -14.59 15.18
N MET A 257 5.40 -14.52 16.25
CA MET A 257 4.90 -13.28 16.80
C MET A 257 5.39 -13.11 18.22
N ILE A 258 6.22 -12.10 18.45
CA ILE A 258 6.85 -11.82 19.73
C ILE A 258 6.17 -10.60 20.35
N ILE A 259 5.57 -10.78 21.51
CA ILE A 259 5.20 -9.69 22.41
C ILE A 259 6.38 -9.44 23.35
N LEU A 260 7.02 -8.28 23.19
CA LEU A 260 8.21 -7.90 23.93
C LEU A 260 7.83 -6.99 25.10
N HIS A 261 8.11 -7.45 26.32
CA HIS A 261 7.89 -6.68 27.53
C HIS A 261 9.13 -5.83 27.88
N GLU A 262 8.90 -4.64 28.41
CA GLU A 262 9.93 -3.74 28.90
C GLU A 262 10.67 -4.33 30.10
N ARG A 263 11.99 -4.09 30.14
CA ARG A 263 12.82 -4.44 31.29
C ARG A 263 12.80 -3.38 32.36
N ASN A 264 12.37 -3.79 33.54
CA ASN A 264 12.33 -3.13 34.83
C ASN A 264 13.51 -3.48 35.73
N LEU A 265 14.31 -4.50 35.40
CA LEU A 265 15.54 -4.85 36.12
C LEU A 265 16.79 -4.42 35.36
N ILE A 266 17.84 -4.01 36.09
CA ILE A 266 19.11 -3.58 35.47
C ILE A 266 19.84 -4.80 34.89
N PRO A 267 20.29 -4.73 33.62
CA PRO A 267 20.17 -3.60 32.69
C PRO A 267 18.76 -3.50 32.07
N LEU A 268 18.22 -2.28 32.01
CA LEU A 268 16.86 -1.96 31.48
C LEU A 268 16.77 -2.07 29.95
N ILE A 269 17.56 -2.97 29.35
CA ILE A 269 17.71 -3.13 27.91
C ILE A 269 17.87 -4.61 27.54
N TYR A 270 17.38 -4.96 26.36
CA TYR A 270 17.75 -6.18 25.66
C TYR A 270 19.01 -5.91 24.83
N ALA A 271 20.16 -6.31 25.36
CA ALA A 271 21.45 -6.14 24.69
C ALA A 271 21.78 -7.39 23.86
N GLU A 272 21.37 -7.40 22.59
CA GLU A 272 21.50 -8.55 21.70
C GLU A 272 21.56 -8.12 20.23
N ALA A 273 21.97 -9.05 19.36
CA ALA A 273 21.95 -8.87 17.91
C ALA A 273 21.12 -10.00 17.31
N ASN A 274 19.99 -9.65 16.69
CA ASN A 274 18.98 -10.60 16.27
C ASN A 274 18.99 -10.76 14.74
N MET A 275 18.95 -12.00 14.27
CA MET A 275 18.84 -12.32 12.84
C MET A 275 17.42 -12.75 12.52
N ILE A 276 16.78 -12.03 11.59
CA ILE A 276 15.42 -12.31 11.12
C ILE A 276 15.52 -13.01 9.77
N SER A 277 15.14 -14.28 9.72
CA SER A 277 15.24 -15.12 8.51
C SER A 277 13.90 -15.61 7.96
N THR A 278 12.84 -15.49 8.76
CA THR A 278 11.45 -15.83 8.47
C THR A 278 10.55 -14.64 8.84
N PRO A 279 9.29 -14.59 8.36
CA PRO A 279 8.31 -13.62 8.84
C PRO A 279 8.24 -13.58 10.37
N THR A 280 8.56 -12.43 10.94
CA THR A 280 8.62 -12.22 12.39
C THR A 280 7.95 -10.91 12.75
N VAL A 281 6.97 -10.98 13.64
CA VAL A 281 6.34 -9.83 14.29
C VAL A 281 7.01 -9.62 15.64
N ILE A 282 7.37 -8.38 15.97
CA ILE A 282 7.91 -7.99 17.28
C ILE A 282 7.23 -6.70 17.71
N PHE A 283 6.26 -6.83 18.61
CA PHE A 283 5.50 -5.69 19.14
C PHE A 283 5.85 -5.47 20.60
N ALA A 284 5.92 -4.20 21.00
CA ALA A 284 5.87 -3.85 22.41
C ALA A 284 4.56 -4.37 23.04
N ALA A 285 4.65 -4.85 24.28
CA ALA A 285 3.47 -5.09 25.08
C ALA A 285 2.69 -3.79 25.33
N ASP A 286 1.37 -3.89 25.53
CA ASP A 286 0.48 -2.74 25.68
C ASP A 286 0.94 -1.77 26.77
N GLY A 287 1.19 -0.51 26.38
CA GLY A 287 1.61 0.55 27.30
C GLY A 287 3.06 0.47 27.75
N GLU A 288 3.86 -0.43 27.19
CA GLU A 288 5.29 -0.58 27.48
C GLU A 288 6.15 -0.02 26.35
N THR A 289 7.41 0.31 26.64
CA THR A 289 8.37 0.78 25.62
C THR A 289 9.69 0.01 25.76
N PRO A 290 9.74 -1.27 25.33
CA PRO A 290 10.92 -2.10 25.47
C PRO A 290 12.10 -1.49 24.71
N LYS A 291 13.25 -1.47 25.39
CA LYS A 291 14.49 -0.90 24.86
C LYS A 291 15.44 -2.01 24.43
N LEU A 292 15.92 -1.92 23.20
CA LEU A 292 16.89 -2.84 22.60
C LEU A 292 18.18 -2.10 22.27
N GLN A 293 19.30 -2.77 22.46
CA GLN A 293 20.62 -2.28 22.09
C GLN A 293 21.34 -3.36 21.28
N GLY A 294 21.75 -3.02 20.05
CA GLY A 294 22.60 -3.89 19.24
C GLY A 294 23.91 -4.20 19.97
N SER A 295 24.21 -5.49 20.15
CA SER A 295 25.42 -5.94 20.85
C SER A 295 26.38 -6.66 19.89
N GLY A 296 27.46 -5.97 19.50
CA GLY A 296 28.46 -6.52 18.59
C GLY A 296 27.98 -6.62 17.14
N GLY A 297 27.00 -5.80 16.77
CA GLY A 297 26.27 -5.86 15.50
C GLY A 297 24.97 -5.07 15.57
N ASN A 298 24.18 -5.13 14.49
CA ASN A 298 22.89 -4.43 14.43
C ASN A 298 21.90 -5.06 15.43
N ALA A 299 20.98 -4.26 15.99
CA ALA A 299 19.94 -4.82 16.87
C ALA A 299 19.07 -5.82 16.11
N PHE A 300 18.69 -5.48 14.87
CA PHE A 300 18.08 -6.39 13.92
C PHE A 300 18.84 -6.46 12.60
N SER A 301 19.06 -7.69 12.12
CA SER A 301 19.57 -7.99 10.79
C SER A 301 18.54 -8.84 10.04
N VAL A 302 17.85 -8.25 9.07
CA VAL A 302 16.82 -8.94 8.27
C VAL A 302 17.47 -9.51 7.02
N ALA A 303 17.52 -10.84 6.93
CA ALA A 303 18.07 -11.56 5.78
C ALA A 303 17.15 -11.40 4.55
N GLY A 304 17.65 -11.70 3.35
CA GLY A 304 16.88 -11.56 2.10
C GLY A 304 15.57 -12.34 2.01
N SER A 305 15.41 -13.40 2.81
CA SER A 305 14.14 -14.15 2.94
C SER A 305 13.33 -13.76 4.18
N GLY A 306 13.87 -12.90 5.03
CA GLY A 306 13.26 -12.47 6.27
C GLY A 306 12.31 -11.30 6.05
N THR A 307 11.26 -11.27 6.86
CA THR A 307 10.33 -10.16 6.95
C THR A 307 10.21 -9.77 8.43
N LEU A 308 10.40 -8.50 8.76
CA LEU A 308 10.24 -7.97 10.10
C LEU A 308 9.03 -7.03 10.17
N TYR A 309 8.13 -7.25 11.13
CA TYR A 309 7.11 -6.29 11.53
C TYR A 309 7.45 -5.79 12.94
N ALA A 310 7.96 -4.57 13.08
CA ALA A 310 8.34 -3.98 14.35
C ALA A 310 7.36 -2.88 14.75
N LYS A 311 6.81 -2.94 15.96
CA LYS A 311 5.92 -1.90 16.51
C LYS A 311 6.26 -1.50 17.93
N GLY A 312 6.32 -0.20 18.22
CA GLY A 312 6.43 0.32 19.59
C GLY A 312 7.80 0.13 20.25
N LEU A 313 8.84 -0.20 19.49
CA LEU A 313 10.16 -0.53 20.03
C LEU A 313 11.06 0.70 20.13
N GLU A 314 11.88 0.79 21.19
CA GLU A 314 13.02 1.70 21.23
C GLU A 314 14.31 0.93 20.93
N ILE A 315 15.01 1.28 19.85
CA ILE A 315 16.29 0.68 19.45
C ILE A 315 17.39 1.74 19.58
N SER A 316 18.20 1.64 20.62
CA SER A 316 19.11 2.72 20.97
C SER A 316 20.48 2.31 21.49
N GLY A 317 21.46 3.19 21.26
CA GLY A 317 22.81 3.06 21.82
C GLY A 317 23.64 1.91 21.27
N GLY A 318 23.27 1.31 20.14
CA GLY A 318 24.03 0.21 19.51
C GLY A 318 25.35 0.66 18.89
N ASP A 319 26.31 -0.27 18.79
CA ASP A 319 27.63 -0.04 18.17
C ASP A 319 27.65 -0.22 16.64
N ALA A 320 26.48 -0.49 16.06
CA ALA A 320 26.24 -0.62 14.62
C ALA A 320 24.94 0.09 14.24
N ALA A 321 24.26 -0.35 13.18
CA ALA A 321 22.97 0.23 12.81
C ALA A 321 21.88 -0.28 13.74
N GLY A 322 20.80 0.49 13.93
CA GLY A 322 19.62 0.01 14.64
C GLY A 322 19.04 -1.22 13.93
N ILE A 323 18.66 -1.03 12.66
CA ILE A 323 18.15 -2.08 11.79
C ILE A 323 18.94 -2.11 10.49
N SER A 324 19.35 -3.30 10.05
CA SER A 324 19.92 -3.52 8.72
C SER A 324 19.14 -4.62 8.00
N LEU A 325 18.79 -4.41 6.73
CA LEU A 325 17.95 -5.33 5.99
C LEU A 325 18.38 -5.52 4.54
N SER A 326 18.31 -6.77 4.08
CA SER A 326 18.25 -7.16 2.66
C SER A 326 16.94 -7.88 2.30
N GLY A 327 16.10 -8.16 3.29
CA GLY A 327 14.71 -8.63 3.12
C GLY A 327 13.71 -7.48 3.23
N GLN A 328 12.61 -7.68 3.96
CA GLN A 328 11.53 -6.69 4.10
C GLN A 328 11.35 -6.26 5.56
N ALA A 329 11.05 -4.99 5.81
CA ALA A 329 10.69 -4.51 7.14
C ALA A 329 9.53 -3.50 7.13
N TRP A 330 8.58 -3.68 8.03
CA TRP A 330 7.58 -2.71 8.41
C TRP A 330 7.94 -2.20 9.80
N ILE A 331 8.15 -0.90 9.93
CA ILE A 331 8.57 -0.25 11.18
C ILE A 331 7.50 0.80 11.51
N ASP A 332 6.74 0.54 12.57
CA ASP A 332 5.60 1.37 12.97
C ASP A 332 5.78 1.82 14.43
N GLU A 333 5.49 3.09 14.76
CA GLU A 333 5.58 3.59 16.15
C GLU A 333 6.92 3.28 16.85
N CYS A 334 8.03 3.17 16.10
CA CYS A 334 9.34 2.82 16.68
C CYS A 334 10.21 4.06 16.85
N ARG A 335 11.08 4.03 17.87
CA ARG A 335 12.13 5.03 18.06
C ARG A 335 13.50 4.39 17.88
N ILE A 336 14.25 4.81 16.86
CA ILE A 336 15.60 4.32 16.56
C ILE A 336 16.59 5.47 16.70
N ASN A 337 17.39 5.48 17.76
CA ASN A 337 18.22 6.63 18.10
C ASN A 337 19.57 6.31 18.73
N SER A 338 20.50 7.25 18.60
CA SER A 338 21.80 7.20 19.29
C SER A 338 22.62 5.93 18.98
N ASN A 339 22.37 5.30 17.84
CA ASN A 339 23.22 4.24 17.32
C ASN A 339 24.47 4.87 16.69
N THR A 340 25.63 4.24 16.84
CA THR A 340 26.91 4.83 16.39
C THR A 340 27.07 4.88 14.87
N THR A 341 26.22 4.18 14.12
CA THR A 341 26.16 4.28 12.66
C THR A 341 24.77 4.77 12.24
N LEU A 342 24.08 4.07 11.35
CA LEU A 342 22.78 4.47 10.82
C LEU A 342 21.64 4.09 11.77
N GLY A 343 20.51 4.79 11.68
CA GLY A 343 19.27 4.26 12.24
C GLY A 343 18.82 3.01 11.48
N VAL A 344 18.66 3.14 10.16
CA VAL A 344 18.23 2.06 9.27
C VAL A 344 19.15 1.96 8.04
N SER A 345 19.53 0.74 7.67
CA SER A 345 20.32 0.45 6.46
C SER A 345 19.60 -0.57 5.59
N ILE A 346 19.22 -0.16 4.37
CA ILE A 346 18.56 -0.98 3.36
C ILE A 346 19.59 -1.35 2.28
N ASN A 347 19.84 -2.65 2.09
CA ASN A 347 20.77 -3.18 1.09
C ASN A 347 20.05 -4.21 0.19
N GLY A 348 19.37 -3.72 -0.85
CA GLY A 348 18.60 -4.50 -1.82
C GLY A 348 17.21 -4.99 -1.37
N GLY A 349 16.83 -4.74 -0.12
CA GLY A 349 15.51 -5.06 0.43
C GLY A 349 14.52 -3.89 0.39
N SER A 350 13.40 -4.00 1.11
CA SER A 350 12.41 -2.93 1.24
C SER A 350 12.12 -2.58 2.71
N ALA A 351 11.89 -1.30 2.99
CA ALA A 351 11.38 -0.84 4.27
C ALA A 351 10.19 0.10 4.10
N THR A 352 9.11 -0.17 4.84
CA THR A 352 8.00 0.75 5.04
C THR A 352 8.06 1.26 6.47
N ILE A 353 8.26 2.57 6.64
CA ILE A 353 8.43 3.21 7.94
C ILE A 353 7.30 4.19 8.15
N ARG A 354 6.51 3.98 9.21
CA ARG A 354 5.35 4.79 9.55
C ARG A 354 5.43 5.27 10.98
N ARG A 355 4.99 6.50 11.26
CA ARG A 355 4.83 7.04 12.63
C ARG A 355 6.03 6.78 13.54
N SER A 356 7.24 6.85 12.98
CA SER A 356 8.46 6.42 13.66
C SER A 356 9.49 7.54 13.75
N HIS A 357 10.38 7.43 14.74
CA HIS A 357 11.42 8.41 15.02
C HIS A 357 12.80 7.79 14.75
N ILE A 358 13.36 8.04 13.57
CA ILE A 358 14.71 7.60 13.18
C ILE A 358 15.68 8.76 13.39
N VAL A 359 16.01 9.03 14.65
CA VAL A 359 16.59 10.31 15.05
C VAL A 359 17.91 10.21 15.80
N ASN A 360 18.79 11.19 15.61
CA ASN A 360 20.05 11.34 16.36
C ASN A 360 20.93 10.06 16.36
N ASN A 361 21.05 9.39 15.22
CA ASN A 361 22.03 8.33 15.00
C ASN A 361 23.31 8.94 14.41
N ASP A 362 24.48 8.58 14.94
CA ASP A 362 25.75 9.28 14.70
C ASP A 362 26.21 9.20 13.23
N GLY A 363 25.81 8.16 12.51
CA GLY A 363 26.12 7.93 11.10
C GLY A 363 25.06 8.41 10.12
N GLY A 364 23.95 8.99 10.59
CA GLY A 364 22.81 9.41 9.76
C GLY A 364 21.53 8.60 10.02
N GLY A 365 20.42 9.02 9.41
CA GLY A 365 19.11 8.39 9.62
C GLY A 365 18.97 7.08 8.86
N ILE A 366 18.82 7.18 7.54
CA ILE A 366 18.51 6.04 6.67
C ILE A 366 19.46 6.01 5.46
N LEU A 367 19.98 4.84 5.13
CA LEU A 367 20.72 4.58 3.89
C LEU A 367 19.97 3.57 3.03
N VAL A 368 19.78 3.88 1.75
CA VAL A 368 19.26 2.97 0.73
C VAL A 368 20.34 2.68 -0.30
N ASP A 369 20.67 1.41 -0.46
CA ASP A 369 21.71 0.91 -1.35
C ASP A 369 21.31 -0.46 -1.93
N GLY A 370 22.07 -0.94 -2.91
CA GLY A 370 21.92 -2.27 -3.50
C GLY A 370 20.61 -2.49 -4.27
N GLY A 371 19.95 -1.42 -4.71
CA GLY A 371 18.65 -1.46 -5.39
C GLY A 371 17.47 -1.57 -4.41
N GLY A 372 17.65 -1.15 -3.16
CA GLY A 372 16.60 -1.20 -2.13
C GLY A 372 15.50 -0.15 -2.33
N THR A 373 14.40 -0.29 -1.57
CA THR A 373 13.25 0.62 -1.63
C THR A 373 12.84 1.10 -0.23
N LEU A 374 12.59 2.40 -0.10
CA LEU A 374 12.06 3.02 1.12
C LEU A 374 10.69 3.64 0.85
N VAL A 375 9.70 3.30 1.67
CA VAL A 375 8.44 4.04 1.81
C VAL A 375 8.44 4.67 3.21
N LEU A 376 8.29 6.00 3.28
CA LEU A 376 8.36 6.76 4.53
C LEU A 376 7.11 7.64 4.69
N GLU A 377 6.35 7.40 5.76
CA GLU A 377 5.11 8.13 6.03
C GLU A 377 5.03 8.59 7.48
N ASN A 378 4.55 9.82 7.73
CA ASN A 378 4.31 10.34 9.09
C ASN A 378 5.48 10.12 10.06
N SER A 379 6.72 10.23 9.57
CA SER A 379 7.89 9.86 10.37
C SER A 379 8.87 11.01 10.51
N PHE A 380 9.63 10.98 11.61
CA PHE A 380 10.74 11.90 11.87
C PHE A 380 12.06 11.23 11.52
N VAL A 381 12.88 11.89 10.71
CA VAL A 381 14.20 11.37 10.32
C VAL A 381 15.28 12.44 10.43
N GLY A 382 16.42 12.08 11.02
CA GLY A 382 17.59 12.95 11.10
C GLY A 382 17.87 13.46 12.50
N GLY A 383 18.25 14.72 12.69
CA GLY A 383 18.61 15.20 14.03
C GLY A 383 19.66 16.30 14.05
N ASN A 384 20.01 16.71 15.26
CA ASN A 384 21.09 17.67 15.49
C ASN A 384 22.46 16.97 15.51
N ILE A 385 22.75 16.20 14.47
CA ILE A 385 24.02 15.50 14.28
C ILE A 385 24.79 16.19 13.16
N PRO A 386 25.98 16.74 13.45
CA PRO A 386 26.69 17.51 12.45
C PRO A 386 27.27 16.62 11.35
N ASN A 387 27.31 17.12 10.13
CA ASN A 387 27.96 16.48 8.97
C ASN A 387 27.33 15.17 8.48
N THR A 388 26.15 14.80 8.96
CA THR A 388 25.42 13.61 8.52
C THR A 388 24.33 13.95 7.52
N VAL A 389 24.00 12.98 6.68
CA VAL A 389 22.80 13.03 5.84
C VAL A 389 21.68 12.29 6.57
N SER A 390 20.48 12.85 6.56
CA SER A 390 19.32 12.24 7.21
C SER A 390 18.80 11.05 6.40
N ILE A 391 18.66 11.20 5.09
CA ILE A 391 18.37 10.10 4.15
C ILE A 391 19.32 10.13 2.96
N GLU A 392 20.03 9.03 2.72
CA GLU A 392 20.94 8.87 1.58
C GLU A 392 20.50 7.70 0.68
N ILE A 393 20.33 7.97 -0.63
CA ILE A 393 19.99 6.98 -1.65
C ILE A 393 21.18 6.79 -2.59
N LEU A 394 21.97 5.74 -2.40
CA LEU A 394 23.12 5.42 -3.27
C LEU A 394 22.69 4.65 -4.51
N ASP A 395 21.87 3.61 -4.32
CA ASP A 395 21.32 2.75 -5.37
C ASP A 395 19.97 2.19 -4.89
N GLY A 396 18.87 2.65 -5.47
CA GLY A 396 17.52 2.27 -5.04
C GLY A 396 16.48 3.36 -5.30
N SER A 397 15.36 3.25 -4.57
CA SER A 397 14.23 4.18 -4.64
C SER A 397 13.72 4.60 -3.27
N MET A 398 13.04 5.75 -3.25
CA MET A 398 12.35 6.27 -2.07
C MET A 398 11.05 6.95 -2.49
N ASP A 399 9.98 6.69 -1.75
CA ASP A 399 8.78 7.50 -1.73
C ASP A 399 8.51 7.99 -0.29
N ALA A 400 8.38 9.30 -0.12
CA ALA A 400 8.14 9.90 1.19
C ALA A 400 6.92 10.83 1.14
N ALA A 401 6.01 10.65 2.09
CA ALA A 401 4.84 11.50 2.27
C ALA A 401 4.71 11.92 3.73
N PHE A 402 4.25 13.16 3.97
CA PHE A 402 3.96 13.65 5.32
C PHE A 402 5.06 13.34 6.33
N SER A 403 6.33 13.53 5.99
CA SER A 403 7.46 13.20 6.86
C SER A 403 8.30 14.42 7.18
N THR A 404 8.90 14.45 8.37
CA THR A 404 9.77 15.56 8.81
C THR A 404 11.21 15.09 8.80
N ILE A 405 11.95 15.53 7.79
CA ILE A 405 13.33 15.11 7.51
C ILE A 405 14.26 16.31 7.75
N VAL A 406 15.09 16.20 8.78
CA VAL A 406 15.86 17.34 9.27
C VAL A 406 17.34 17.00 9.37
N ALA A 407 18.20 17.78 8.72
CA ALA A 407 19.64 17.66 8.82
C ALA A 407 20.25 18.57 9.90
N GLY A 408 21.35 18.09 10.47
CA GLY A 408 22.16 18.81 11.45
C GLY A 408 22.99 19.95 10.86
N ALA A 409 23.78 20.58 11.71
CA ALA A 409 24.70 21.63 11.30
C ALA A 409 25.89 21.12 10.47
N ASN A 410 26.54 22.03 9.76
CA ASN A 410 27.81 21.76 9.11
C ASN A 410 28.98 22.22 10.00
N ASP A 411 29.88 21.29 10.35
CA ASP A 411 31.21 21.62 10.87
C ASP A 411 32.30 21.47 9.79
N PHE A 412 32.32 20.33 9.09
CA PHE A 412 33.31 19.96 8.06
C PHE A 412 32.74 19.08 6.92
N GLY A 413 31.42 18.90 6.85
CA GLY A 413 30.73 18.01 5.92
C GLY A 413 29.80 18.74 4.96
N MET A 414 28.92 17.97 4.32
CA MET A 414 27.79 18.50 3.54
C MET A 414 26.53 17.78 4.05
N PRO A 415 26.02 18.17 5.23
CA PRO A 415 24.77 17.62 5.73
C PRO A 415 23.63 17.96 4.76
N ALA A 416 22.65 17.09 4.68
CA ALA A 416 21.48 17.26 3.83
C ALA A 416 20.32 16.47 4.46
N ALA A 417 19.10 16.98 4.32
CA ALA A 417 17.90 16.22 4.65
C ALA A 417 17.82 15.00 3.72
N LEU A 418 18.09 15.22 2.43
CA LEU A 418 18.04 14.20 1.39
C LEU A 418 19.23 14.31 0.44
N ARG A 419 19.95 13.21 0.23
CA ARG A 419 20.98 13.08 -0.82
C ARG A 419 20.71 11.84 -1.65
N CYS A 420 20.88 11.93 -2.96
CA CYS A 420 20.72 10.77 -3.82
C CYS A 420 21.65 10.80 -5.05
N THR A 421 21.90 9.61 -5.60
CA THR A 421 22.57 9.45 -6.89
C THR A 421 21.62 9.86 -8.02
N ASP A 422 22.11 10.62 -9.01
CA ASP A 422 21.31 11.01 -10.17
C ASP A 422 20.67 9.79 -10.85
N GLY A 423 19.34 9.84 -11.03
CA GLY A 423 18.57 8.78 -11.68
C GLY A 423 17.98 7.73 -10.74
N SER A 424 18.13 7.89 -9.42
CA SER A 424 17.29 7.18 -8.44
C SER A 424 15.84 7.63 -8.58
N ASP A 425 14.91 6.68 -8.42
CA ASP A 425 13.48 6.98 -8.36
C ASP A 425 13.17 7.49 -6.94
N THR A 426 13.20 8.81 -6.78
CA THR A 426 13.13 9.48 -5.47
C THR A 426 12.05 10.54 -5.51
N SER A 427 11.00 10.33 -4.72
CA SER A 427 9.92 11.29 -4.50
C SER A 427 9.81 11.69 -3.03
N ALA A 428 9.49 12.96 -2.80
CA ALA A 428 9.04 13.45 -1.51
C ALA A 428 7.92 14.46 -1.74
N ARG A 429 6.80 14.28 -1.03
CA ARG A 429 5.68 15.22 -1.04
C ARG A 429 5.09 15.45 0.32
N ASN A 430 4.34 16.54 0.47
CA ASN A 430 3.61 16.88 1.70
C ASN A 430 4.51 16.86 2.95
N SER A 431 5.83 17.05 2.80
CA SER A 431 6.84 16.78 3.82
C SER A 431 7.60 18.05 4.19
N ILE A 432 8.35 18.01 5.30
CA ILE A 432 9.31 19.07 5.66
C ILE A 432 10.71 18.51 5.40
N LEU A 433 11.49 19.16 4.55
CA LEU A 433 12.89 18.82 4.28
C LEU A 433 13.74 20.07 4.53
N VAL A 434 14.53 20.05 5.60
CA VAL A 434 15.33 21.22 6.01
C VAL A 434 16.66 20.78 6.62
N ALA A 435 17.67 21.65 6.57
CA ALA A 435 19.01 21.42 7.09
C ALA A 435 19.48 22.63 7.89
N SER A 436 20.02 22.42 9.09
CA SER A 436 20.65 23.51 9.87
C SER A 436 22.03 23.91 9.32
N ALA A 437 22.19 23.97 7.99
CA ALA A 437 23.46 24.21 7.30
C ALA A 437 23.27 25.19 6.13
N ALA A 438 24.38 25.72 5.61
CA ALA A 438 24.36 26.59 4.42
C ALA A 438 24.40 25.81 3.10
N ASP A 439 24.69 24.50 3.18
CA ASP A 439 24.64 23.60 2.04
C ASP A 439 23.17 23.28 1.70
N PRO A 440 22.86 22.96 0.43
CA PRO A 440 21.51 22.57 0.04
C PRO A 440 21.02 21.37 0.86
N GLU A 441 19.82 21.51 1.41
CA GLU A 441 19.08 20.52 2.18
C GLU A 441 18.69 19.32 1.34
N ILE A 442 18.49 19.53 0.03
CA ILE A 442 18.23 18.49 -0.96
C ILE A 442 19.36 18.47 -1.99
N GLN A 443 20.00 17.32 -2.13
CA GLN A 443 21.08 17.06 -3.07
C GLN A 443 20.67 15.92 -4.02
N CYS A 444 19.64 16.20 -4.81
CA CYS A 444 18.94 15.25 -5.68
C CYS A 444 18.47 15.91 -6.98
N THR A 445 19.29 15.94 -8.03
CA THR A 445 19.03 16.75 -9.24
C THR A 445 17.77 16.34 -10.01
N ASN A 446 17.33 15.08 -9.92
CA ASN A 446 16.20 14.53 -10.68
C ASN A 446 15.12 13.91 -9.78
N ALA A 447 15.08 14.25 -8.49
CA ALA A 447 14.01 13.81 -7.61
C ALA A 447 12.73 14.61 -7.86
N THR A 448 11.58 13.97 -7.65
CA THR A 448 10.28 14.63 -7.66
C THR A 448 10.00 15.18 -6.26
N ILE A 449 10.14 16.50 -6.09
CA ILE A 449 9.97 17.19 -4.80
C ILE A 449 8.84 18.21 -4.99
N GLU A 450 7.64 17.92 -4.49
CA GLU A 450 6.45 18.75 -4.69
C GLU A 450 5.60 18.87 -3.41
N ASP A 451 4.94 20.00 -3.18
CA ASP A 451 4.07 20.23 -2.01
C ASP A 451 4.78 20.07 -0.65
N ASN A 452 6.08 20.36 -0.59
CA ASN A 452 6.87 20.30 0.63
C ASN A 452 7.14 21.69 1.22
N VAL A 453 7.64 21.71 2.45
CA VAL A 453 8.32 22.86 3.06
C VAL A 453 9.82 22.62 2.98
N ILE A 454 10.53 23.51 2.29
CA ILE A 454 11.96 23.42 2.02
C ILE A 454 12.64 24.78 2.20
N GLU A 455 13.95 24.85 2.03
CA GLU A 455 14.71 26.12 2.11
C GLU A 455 14.97 26.72 0.72
N ASP A 456 15.09 25.90 -0.32
CA ASP A 456 15.34 26.32 -1.70
C ASP A 456 14.25 25.89 -2.71
N ASN A 457 13.34 26.81 -3.02
CA ASN A 457 12.33 26.64 -4.07
C ASN A 457 12.80 27.05 -5.47
N GLU A 458 14.03 27.57 -5.64
CA GLU A 458 14.57 27.84 -6.98
C GLU A 458 14.98 26.53 -7.68
N SER A 459 15.60 25.61 -6.94
CA SER A 459 16.00 24.29 -7.46
C SER A 459 14.83 23.31 -7.56
N PHE A 460 13.82 23.45 -6.69
CA PHE A 460 12.64 22.59 -6.64
C PHE A 460 11.36 23.44 -6.62
N PRO A 461 10.83 23.85 -7.79
CA PRO A 461 9.59 24.63 -7.85
C PRO A 461 8.40 23.83 -7.32
N ASN A 462 7.30 24.51 -7.00
CA ASN A 462 6.08 23.95 -6.41
C ASN A 462 6.22 23.52 -4.94
N ASN A 463 7.19 24.09 -4.22
CA ASN A 463 7.32 23.91 -2.77
C ASN A 463 7.17 25.26 -2.04
N THR A 464 6.95 25.19 -0.74
CA THR A 464 6.91 26.36 0.15
C THR A 464 8.29 26.60 0.74
N ALA A 465 9.00 27.61 0.22
CA ALA A 465 10.30 28.00 0.77
C ALA A 465 10.16 28.79 2.08
N VAL A 466 10.77 28.29 3.15
CA VAL A 466 10.85 28.98 4.44
C VAL A 466 12.28 28.86 4.99
N ASN A 467 12.83 29.96 5.51
CA ASN A 467 14.14 29.93 6.16
C ASN A 467 14.08 29.08 7.43
N PHE A 468 14.86 28.00 7.47
CA PHE A 468 14.83 27.09 8.60
C PHE A 468 15.37 27.75 9.89
N ASN A 469 14.63 27.58 10.99
CA ASN A 469 15.07 27.95 12.34
C ASN A 469 14.85 26.78 13.32
N PRO A 470 15.90 25.97 13.59
CA PRO A 470 15.76 24.78 14.42
C PRO A 470 15.33 25.06 15.87
N ASN A 471 15.51 26.28 16.38
CA ASN A 471 15.15 26.63 17.76
C ASN A 471 13.70 27.12 17.91
N GLU A 472 12.98 27.31 16.80
CA GLU A 472 11.61 27.85 16.82
C GLU A 472 10.60 26.86 16.23
N TRP A 473 10.98 26.05 15.25
CA TRP A 473 10.00 25.23 14.52
C TRP A 473 9.52 24.04 15.33
N PHE A 474 10.41 23.44 16.14
CA PHE A 474 10.16 22.16 16.79
C PHE A 474 10.16 22.26 18.31
N VAL A 475 9.46 21.33 18.97
CA VAL A 475 9.41 21.19 20.43
C VAL A 475 10.81 21.02 21.02
N ASP A 476 11.61 20.08 20.48
CA ASP A 476 13.01 19.91 20.88
C ASP A 476 13.87 19.29 19.76
N TYR A 477 14.37 20.17 18.89
CA TYR A 477 15.30 19.81 17.83
C TYR A 477 16.55 19.03 18.32
N ALA A 478 17.06 19.34 19.52
CA ALA A 478 18.30 18.74 20.00
C ALA A 478 18.13 17.25 20.34
N THR A 479 16.94 16.85 20.79
CA THR A 479 16.63 15.45 21.12
C THR A 479 16.01 14.68 19.96
N GLY A 480 15.81 15.33 18.81
CA GLY A 480 15.16 14.75 17.63
C GLY A 480 13.64 14.67 17.80
N ASP A 481 13.08 15.56 18.60
CA ASP A 481 11.65 15.76 18.74
C ASP A 481 11.22 16.85 17.76
N PHE A 482 10.65 16.43 16.63
CA PHE A 482 10.24 17.31 15.54
C PHE A 482 8.73 17.57 15.51
N HIS A 483 8.03 17.38 16.63
CA HIS A 483 6.70 17.94 16.77
C HIS A 483 6.79 19.46 16.62
N LEU A 484 5.83 20.05 15.92
CA LEU A 484 5.74 21.47 15.62
C LEU A 484 5.47 22.24 16.92
N SER A 485 6.22 23.33 17.12
CA SER A 485 5.97 24.24 18.24
C SER A 485 4.85 25.23 17.89
N ASP A 486 4.29 25.92 18.88
CA ASP A 486 3.36 27.04 18.67
C ASP A 486 3.94 28.21 17.84
N SER A 487 5.26 28.21 17.60
CA SER A 487 5.99 29.24 16.86
C SER A 487 6.46 28.77 15.48
N HIS A 488 5.99 27.62 15.01
CA HIS A 488 6.29 27.15 13.66
C HIS A 488 5.78 28.16 12.59
N PRO A 489 6.40 28.19 11.40
CA PRO A 489 5.96 29.07 10.33
C PRO A 489 4.56 28.73 9.79
N GLU A 490 3.71 29.75 9.61
CA GLU A 490 2.36 29.62 9.00
C GLU A 490 2.35 28.97 7.60
N GLY A 491 3.50 28.95 6.92
CA GLY A 491 3.63 28.30 5.62
C GLY A 491 3.52 26.77 5.70
N ILE A 492 3.72 26.17 6.87
CA ILE A 492 3.63 24.72 7.07
C ILE A 492 2.17 24.27 7.02
N ASP A 493 1.25 25.03 7.60
CA ASP A 493 -0.18 24.72 7.82
C ASP A 493 -0.96 24.38 6.54
N SER A 494 -0.46 24.85 5.38
CA SER A 494 -1.15 24.71 4.11
C SER A 494 -0.25 24.26 2.95
N ALA A 495 0.99 23.83 3.25
CA ALA A 495 1.93 23.45 2.21
C ALA A 495 1.61 22.09 1.58
N ALA A 496 0.95 21.19 2.32
CA ALA A 496 0.56 19.89 1.82
C ALA A 496 -0.82 19.91 1.16
N THR A 497 -1.00 19.02 0.19
CA THR A 497 -2.29 18.69 -0.39
C THR A 497 -2.58 17.21 -0.14
N TRP A 498 -3.57 16.94 0.71
CA TRP A 498 -4.01 15.58 1.03
C TRP A 498 -4.75 14.97 -0.16
N GLN A 499 -4.37 13.76 -0.56
CA GLN A 499 -4.91 13.00 -1.68
C GLN A 499 -5.49 11.66 -1.21
N LEU A 500 -6.43 11.09 -1.96
CA LEU A 500 -6.97 9.77 -1.64
C LEU A 500 -5.84 8.72 -1.59
N GLY A 501 -5.74 8.00 -0.47
CA GLY A 501 -4.68 7.04 -0.19
C GLY A 501 -3.60 7.57 0.75
N ASP A 502 -3.60 8.89 1.03
CA ASP A 502 -2.73 9.48 2.04
C ASP A 502 -3.08 9.00 3.46
N PRO A 503 -2.12 9.06 4.39
CA PRO A 503 -2.37 8.74 5.78
C PRO A 503 -3.55 9.54 6.35
N GLY A 504 -4.42 8.86 7.09
CA GLY A 504 -5.60 9.48 7.68
C GLY A 504 -5.37 10.16 9.03
N THR A 505 -4.19 9.99 9.60
CA THR A 505 -3.74 10.65 10.83
C THR A 505 -2.30 11.11 10.67
N ASP A 506 -1.81 11.91 11.60
CA ASP A 506 -0.40 12.29 11.70
C ASP A 506 0.41 11.30 12.58
N ILE A 507 1.60 11.71 13.04
CA ILE A 507 2.49 10.90 13.87
C ILE A 507 1.90 10.57 15.26
N ASP A 508 1.12 11.48 15.84
CA ASP A 508 0.48 11.34 17.14
C ASP A 508 -0.90 10.66 17.07
N GLY A 509 -1.40 10.46 15.85
CA GLY A 509 -2.72 9.89 15.61
C GLY A 509 -3.82 10.94 15.48
N ASP A 510 -3.48 12.22 15.39
CA ASP A 510 -4.45 13.29 15.18
C ASP A 510 -5.01 13.24 13.74
N PRO A 511 -6.34 13.39 13.54
CA PRO A 511 -6.96 13.19 12.23
C PRO A 511 -6.50 14.18 11.16
N ARG A 512 -6.20 13.66 9.97
CA ARG A 512 -6.00 14.42 8.73
C ARG A 512 -7.35 14.68 8.02
N PRO A 513 -7.40 15.60 7.04
CA PRO A 513 -8.67 16.05 6.44
C PRO A 513 -9.53 14.96 5.77
N MET A 514 -8.94 13.84 5.33
CA MET A 514 -9.63 12.70 4.70
C MET A 514 -10.50 13.09 3.49
N THR A 515 -10.23 14.23 2.87
CA THR A 515 -10.98 14.75 1.71
C THR A 515 -9.99 15.04 0.60
N ASP A 516 -10.18 14.42 -0.56
CA ASP A 516 -9.27 14.53 -1.69
C ASP A 516 -9.05 15.99 -2.13
N ASN A 517 -7.80 16.34 -2.39
CA ASN A 517 -7.31 17.68 -2.73
C ASN A 517 -7.54 18.76 -1.66
N SER A 518 -7.68 18.38 -0.40
CA SER A 518 -7.76 19.35 0.70
C SER A 518 -6.37 19.77 1.17
N SER A 519 -6.24 21.02 1.59
CA SER A 519 -4.98 21.53 2.15
C SER A 519 -4.76 20.96 3.56
N ASP A 520 -3.51 20.62 3.87
CA ASP A 520 -3.08 20.10 5.17
C ASP A 520 -1.67 20.62 5.54
N PHE A 521 -1.25 20.31 6.75
CA PHE A 521 0.10 20.58 7.23
C PHE A 521 1.11 19.69 6.51
N ALA A 522 2.21 20.29 6.04
CA ALA A 522 3.37 19.54 5.60
C ALA A 522 4.13 18.94 6.80
N GLY A 523 4.70 17.76 6.60
CA GLY A 523 5.45 17.04 7.61
C GLY A 523 4.59 16.03 8.39
N ALA A 524 5.27 15.35 9.32
CA ALA A 524 4.70 14.23 10.06
C ALA A 524 3.77 14.62 11.20
N ASP A 525 3.80 15.88 11.62
CA ASP A 525 3.07 16.36 12.78
C ASP A 525 2.10 17.48 12.41
N ARG A 526 1.03 17.60 13.21
CA ARG A 526 0.10 18.73 13.20
C ARG A 526 0.01 19.29 14.60
N VAL A 527 -0.11 20.62 14.70
CA VAL A 527 -0.45 21.21 15.99
C VAL A 527 -1.92 20.86 16.33
N PRO A 528 -2.21 20.36 17.55
CA PRO A 528 -3.55 19.94 17.96
C PRO A 528 -4.66 21.01 17.92
#